data_AF-A0A2S9H0J5-F1
#
_entry.id   AF-A0A2S9H0J5-F1
#
_cell.length_a   1.000
_cell.length_b   1.000
_cell.length_c   1.000
_cell.angle_alpha   90.00
_cell.angle_beta   90.00
_cell.angle_gamma   90.00
#
_symmetry.space_group_name_H-M   'P 1'
#
loop_
_entity.id
_entity.type
_entity.pdbx_description
1 polymer ?
#
loop_
_entity_poly.entity_id
_entity_poly.type
_entity_poly.pdbx_seq_one_letter_code
_entity_poly.pdbx_strand_id
1 'polypeptide(L)'
;MKNKNTSQPATQFAIFLLLTHLAFSPIFAAVTVPPILEKQLPEITRLKDLKEAENNLTKQENADINDSTEKFWHTDAALDHLATMQSFAGDSVGAVKNFDRLSKSRELNSKSQPRDTSDVLIDINAAKIEDAISAITREAKTRQVVILNEAHHVPVHRVFAMLLARELKKIGYEYLACETFDSSTPFPLANGYVVKDTGYYSSETMYASFLNDAVKSGWKFVSYDHWPDPKLSGEKNFKNRETGEAANLVDRVFKQNPKAKIFIYVGYGHASKFPKSVEENDKSMMAAQLIRMTGINPLTIDQTKMYQHFDNQFQFDVYNAVLKNLTIEKPSVLISPQNMYLRFGGKATLSDAYDMQVIHPIYAVDDVTKRPIWMGSLAALTPHDIPYALLPVIGRRLIYAYRLNDPLDAMPVDVVIVEAGKLIPKLMLPEGEFRYSYED
;
A
#
# COMPACT_ATOMS: atom_id res chain seq x y z
N MET A 1 99.80 8.85 12.75
CA MET A 1 100.79 8.29 13.70
C MET A 1 100.11 8.08 15.05
N LYS A 2 100.27 6.90 15.67
CA LYS A 2 100.37 6.55 17.11
C LYS A 2 99.69 7.51 18.14
N ASN A 3 99.02 7.11 19.21
CA ASN A 3 99.02 5.89 20.02
C ASN A 3 98.00 6.08 21.18
N LYS A 4 97.45 4.94 21.67
CA LYS A 4 97.22 4.55 23.09
C LYS A 4 96.42 5.42 24.09
N ASN A 5 95.28 4.83 24.49
CA ASN A 5 94.84 4.42 25.85
C ASN A 5 95.25 5.22 27.10
N THR A 6 94.25 5.52 27.95
CA THR A 6 94.13 5.19 29.41
C THR A 6 92.72 5.62 29.92
N SER A 7 91.79 4.69 30.24
CA SER A 7 91.30 4.26 31.58
C SER A 7 90.88 5.42 32.53
N GLN A 8 89.65 5.57 33.06
CA GLN A 8 88.81 4.74 33.96
C GLN A 8 87.59 5.65 34.42
N PRO A 9 86.62 5.23 35.28
CA PRO A 9 85.78 4.04 35.33
C PRO A 9 84.26 4.38 35.25
N ALA A 10 83.44 3.33 35.23
CA ALA A 10 82.00 3.31 35.02
C ALA A 10 81.15 3.93 36.15
N THR A 11 80.02 4.54 35.76
CA THR A 11 78.87 4.81 36.62
C THR A 11 77.63 4.25 35.94
N GLN A 12 77.06 3.19 36.51
CA GLN A 12 75.78 2.63 36.09
C GLN A 12 74.65 3.60 36.45
N PHE A 13 73.93 4.09 35.45
CA PHE A 13 72.60 4.68 35.64
C PHE A 13 71.56 3.66 35.20
N ALA A 14 70.82 3.13 36.17
CA ALA A 14 69.64 2.31 35.93
C ALA A 14 68.51 3.20 35.40
N ILE A 15 68.02 2.90 34.19
CA ILE A 15 66.82 3.50 33.61
C ILE A 15 65.63 2.64 34.05
N PHE A 16 64.76 3.21 34.88
CA PHE A 16 63.45 2.65 35.22
C PHE A 16 62.54 2.72 33.98
N LEU A 17 62.21 1.56 33.40
CA LEU A 17 61.12 1.44 32.43
C LEU A 17 59.78 1.45 33.18
N LEU A 18 58.99 2.50 32.95
CA LEU A 18 57.60 2.58 33.38
C LEU A 18 56.74 1.73 32.43
N LEU A 19 56.35 0.52 32.85
CA LEU A 19 55.35 -0.30 32.18
C LEU A 19 53.95 0.26 32.47
N THR A 20 53.35 0.94 31.50
CA THR A 20 51.93 1.28 31.52
C THR A 20 51.11 0.03 31.16
N HIS A 21 50.40 -0.53 32.15
CA HIS A 21 49.37 -1.54 31.91
C HIS A 21 48.12 -0.87 31.30
N LEU A 22 47.96 -0.99 29.99
CA LEU A 22 46.67 -0.80 29.33
C LEU A 22 45.79 -2.01 29.65
N ALA A 23 44.94 -1.88 30.66
CA ALA A 23 43.86 -2.82 30.92
C ALA A 23 42.81 -2.70 29.82
N PHE A 24 42.80 -3.64 28.87
CA PHE A 24 41.64 -3.87 27.99
C PHE A 24 40.51 -4.42 28.85
N SER A 25 39.59 -3.56 29.28
CA SER A 25 38.27 -4.00 29.74
C SER A 25 37.44 -4.36 28.51
N PRO A 26 36.92 -5.59 28.37
CA PRO A 26 35.92 -5.87 27.37
C PRO A 26 34.66 -5.14 27.80
N ILE A 27 34.31 -4.06 27.09
CA ILE A 27 32.95 -3.52 27.15
C ILE A 27 32.07 -4.57 26.46
N PHE A 28 31.58 -5.53 27.24
CA PHE A 28 30.38 -6.25 26.87
C PHE A 28 29.25 -5.23 26.92
N ALA A 29 28.97 -4.57 25.79
CA ALA A 29 27.66 -4.01 25.59
C ALA A 29 26.69 -5.19 25.72
N ALA A 30 25.94 -5.26 26.82
CA ALA A 30 24.86 -6.21 26.94
C ALA A 30 23.98 -5.98 25.71
N VAL A 31 23.90 -6.97 24.83
CA VAL A 31 22.89 -6.99 23.77
C VAL A 31 21.56 -7.09 24.48
N THR A 32 20.95 -5.94 24.79
CA THR A 32 19.62 -5.88 25.36
C THR A 32 18.70 -6.46 24.31
N VAL A 33 18.20 -7.68 24.56
CA VAL A 33 17.16 -8.27 23.72
C VAL A 33 15.98 -7.30 23.75
N PRO A 34 15.51 -6.81 22.59
CA PRO A 34 14.41 -5.88 22.55
C PRO A 34 13.17 -6.50 23.22
N PRO A 35 12.32 -5.68 23.87
CA PRO A 35 11.20 -6.19 24.63
C PRO A 35 10.23 -6.98 23.72
N ILE A 36 10.00 -8.24 24.09
CA ILE A 36 9.01 -9.12 23.47
C ILE A 36 7.76 -9.07 24.34
N LEU A 37 6.64 -8.66 23.77
CA LEU A 37 5.34 -8.72 24.44
C LEU A 37 4.72 -10.09 24.13
N GLU A 38 4.92 -11.06 25.02
CA GLU A 38 4.49 -12.44 24.79
C GLU A 38 2.97 -12.62 24.66
N LYS A 39 2.11 -11.68 25.12
CA LYS A 39 0.65 -11.90 25.18
C LYS A 39 -0.30 -10.70 25.40
N GLN A 40 0.19 -9.45 25.42
CA GLN A 40 -0.63 -8.27 25.82
C GLN A 40 -0.90 -7.28 24.69
N LEU A 41 -1.15 -7.77 23.48
CA LEU A 41 -1.51 -6.92 22.35
C LEU A 41 -2.93 -7.25 21.89
N PRO A 42 -3.58 -6.37 21.11
CA PRO A 42 -4.92 -6.62 20.60
C PRO A 42 -4.97 -8.02 20.00
N GLU A 43 -6.13 -8.67 20.10
CA GLU A 43 -6.35 -9.95 19.44
C GLU A 43 -6.30 -9.73 17.92
N ILE A 44 -5.09 -9.72 17.36
CA ILE A 44 -4.81 -9.61 15.93
C ILE A 44 -4.68 -11.04 15.43
N THR A 45 -5.61 -11.41 14.56
CA THR A 45 -5.81 -12.79 14.07
C THR A 45 -5.31 -12.95 12.63
N ARG A 46 -4.34 -12.16 12.16
CA ARG A 46 -4.00 -12.09 10.73
C ARG A 46 -3.54 -13.43 10.17
N LEU A 47 -2.75 -14.20 10.92
CA LEU A 47 -2.31 -15.51 10.47
C LEU A 47 -3.47 -16.52 10.47
N LYS A 48 -4.37 -16.44 11.46
CA LYS A 48 -5.62 -17.20 11.45
C LYS A 48 -6.50 -16.84 10.25
N ASP A 49 -6.70 -15.55 9.97
CA ASP A 49 -7.54 -15.03 8.88
C ASP A 49 -6.92 -15.40 7.52
N LEU A 50 -5.59 -15.36 7.41
CA LEU A 50 -4.87 -15.86 6.24
C LEU A 50 -5.08 -17.37 6.04
N LYS A 51 -4.94 -18.18 7.10
CA LYS A 51 -5.21 -19.64 7.04
C LYS A 51 -6.67 -19.92 6.64
N GLU A 52 -7.63 -19.12 7.13
CA GLU A 52 -9.04 -19.24 6.75
C GLU A 52 -9.26 -18.91 5.27
N ALA A 53 -8.64 -17.84 4.77
CA ALA A 53 -8.69 -17.47 3.35
C ALA A 53 -8.08 -18.55 2.43
N GLU A 54 -6.95 -19.14 2.82
CA GLU A 54 -6.33 -20.27 2.11
C GLU A 54 -7.25 -21.51 2.05
N ASN A 55 -7.86 -21.85 3.18
CA ASN A 55 -8.82 -22.95 3.27
C ASN A 55 -10.08 -22.68 2.44
N ASN A 56 -10.61 -21.45 2.47
CA ASN A 56 -11.76 -21.06 1.66
C ASN A 56 -11.44 -21.17 0.16
N LEU A 57 -10.28 -20.69 -0.29
CA LEU A 57 -9.88 -20.85 -1.69
C LEU A 57 -9.82 -22.32 -2.09
N THR A 58 -9.16 -23.16 -1.28
CA THR A 58 -9.07 -24.61 -1.52
C THR A 58 -10.46 -25.25 -1.61
N LYS A 59 -11.39 -24.80 -0.77
CA LYS A 59 -12.79 -25.25 -0.82
C LYS A 59 -13.48 -24.83 -2.13
N GLN A 60 -13.33 -23.58 -2.57
CA GLN A 60 -13.97 -23.10 -3.80
C GLN A 60 -13.40 -23.77 -5.05
N GLU A 61 -12.09 -24.02 -5.10
CA GLU A 61 -11.45 -24.70 -6.24
C GLU A 61 -11.93 -26.14 -6.40
N ASN A 62 -12.08 -26.85 -5.27
CA ASN A 62 -12.55 -28.23 -5.21
C ASN A 62 -14.09 -28.36 -5.24
N ALA A 63 -14.84 -27.26 -5.19
CA ALA A 63 -16.29 -27.30 -5.21
C ALA A 63 -16.81 -27.82 -6.56
N ASP A 64 -17.75 -28.76 -6.49
CA ASP A 64 -18.45 -29.32 -7.64
C ASP A 64 -19.64 -28.41 -8.03
N ILE A 65 -19.31 -27.26 -8.62
CA ILE A 65 -20.27 -26.28 -9.12
C ILE A 65 -20.37 -26.44 -10.64
N ASN A 66 -21.54 -26.87 -11.12
CA ASN A 66 -21.79 -27.15 -12.53
C ASN A 66 -21.83 -25.89 -13.41
N ASP A 67 -22.27 -24.76 -12.86
CA ASP A 67 -22.26 -23.48 -13.57
C ASP A 67 -20.84 -22.87 -13.52
N SER A 68 -20.19 -22.81 -14.68
CA SER A 68 -18.84 -22.29 -14.81
C SER A 68 -18.73 -20.80 -14.47
N THR A 69 -19.80 -20.02 -14.66
CA THR A 69 -19.86 -18.60 -14.32
C THR A 69 -19.97 -18.43 -12.81
N GLU A 70 -20.83 -19.22 -12.17
CA GLU A 70 -20.96 -19.24 -10.71
C GLU A 70 -19.65 -19.68 -10.05
N LYS A 71 -19.06 -20.79 -10.51
CA LYS A 71 -17.76 -21.28 -10.03
C LYS A 71 -16.67 -20.22 -10.17
N PHE A 72 -16.68 -19.49 -11.29
CA PHE A 72 -15.76 -18.38 -11.51
C PHE A 72 -15.91 -17.30 -10.44
N TRP A 73 -17.12 -16.78 -10.20
CA TRP A 73 -17.34 -15.71 -9.22
C TRP A 73 -17.00 -16.12 -7.78
N HIS A 74 -17.27 -17.36 -7.38
CA HIS A 74 -16.86 -17.87 -6.07
C HIS A 74 -15.33 -17.93 -5.92
N THR A 75 -14.65 -18.40 -6.96
CA THR A 75 -13.18 -18.49 -6.95
C THR A 75 -12.53 -17.11 -7.03
N ASP A 76 -13.08 -16.19 -7.83
CA ASP A 76 -12.68 -14.78 -7.94
C ASP A 76 -12.75 -14.09 -6.57
N ALA A 77 -13.88 -14.20 -5.88
CA ALA A 77 -14.04 -13.64 -4.54
C ALA A 77 -13.07 -14.24 -3.50
N ALA A 78 -12.81 -15.55 -3.57
CA ALA A 78 -11.87 -16.21 -2.66
C ALA A 78 -10.41 -15.78 -2.91
N LEU A 79 -10.01 -15.60 -4.17
CA LEU A 79 -8.68 -15.12 -4.55
C LEU A 79 -8.47 -13.66 -4.13
N ASP A 80 -9.45 -12.79 -4.36
CA ASP A 80 -9.39 -11.38 -3.94
C ASP A 80 -9.27 -11.25 -2.41
N HIS A 81 -10.05 -12.04 -1.68
CA HIS A 81 -9.96 -12.09 -0.22
C HIS A 81 -8.59 -12.61 0.27
N LEU A 82 -8.08 -13.70 -0.32
CA LEU A 82 -6.75 -14.23 0.02
C LEU A 82 -5.64 -13.21 -0.27
N ALA A 83 -5.67 -12.56 -1.43
CA ALA A 83 -4.69 -11.54 -1.79
C ALA A 83 -4.72 -10.37 -0.80
N THR A 84 -5.91 -9.96 -0.35
CA THR A 84 -6.06 -8.93 0.68
C THR A 84 -5.43 -9.38 2.01
N MET A 85 -5.71 -10.60 2.48
CA MET A 85 -5.12 -11.16 3.71
C MET A 85 -3.60 -11.31 3.63
N GLN A 86 -3.07 -11.71 2.47
CA GLN A 86 -1.62 -11.75 2.26
C GLN A 86 -0.98 -10.37 2.35
N SER A 87 -1.65 -9.34 1.81
CA SER A 87 -1.16 -7.96 1.96
C SER A 87 -1.14 -7.53 3.43
N PHE A 88 -2.14 -7.93 4.23
CA PHE A 88 -2.18 -7.65 5.68
C PHE A 88 -1.08 -8.41 6.43
N ALA A 89 -0.70 -9.59 5.96
CA ALA A 89 0.39 -10.39 6.50
C ALA A 89 1.80 -9.92 6.03
N GLY A 90 1.89 -8.84 5.27
CA GLY A 90 3.16 -8.31 4.74
C GLY A 90 3.71 -9.08 3.53
N ASP A 91 2.95 -10.03 2.97
CA ASP A 91 3.28 -10.77 1.76
C ASP A 91 2.68 -10.09 0.51
N SER A 92 3.17 -8.89 0.19
CA SER A 92 2.68 -8.14 -0.96
C SER A 92 2.95 -8.81 -2.31
N VAL A 93 3.97 -9.68 -2.39
CA VAL A 93 4.31 -10.40 -3.63
C VAL A 93 3.36 -11.56 -3.84
N GLY A 94 3.12 -12.37 -2.81
CA GLY A 94 2.14 -13.45 -2.85
C GLY A 94 0.73 -12.92 -3.08
N ALA A 95 0.40 -11.75 -2.51
CA ALA A 95 -0.86 -11.07 -2.75
C ALA A 95 -1.12 -10.80 -4.24
N VAL A 96 -0.17 -10.16 -4.94
CA VAL A 96 -0.29 -9.92 -6.39
C VAL A 96 -0.31 -11.24 -7.17
N LYS A 97 0.53 -12.22 -6.83
CA LYS A 97 0.54 -13.52 -7.51
C LYS A 97 -0.78 -14.30 -7.39
N ASN A 98 -1.44 -14.25 -6.24
CA ASN A 98 -2.73 -14.90 -6.08
C ASN A 98 -3.85 -14.11 -6.77
N PHE A 99 -3.82 -12.78 -6.68
CA PHE A 99 -4.74 -11.95 -7.45
C PHE A 99 -4.55 -12.16 -8.97
N ASP A 100 -3.36 -12.44 -9.45
CA ASP A 100 -3.08 -12.69 -10.86
C ASP A 100 -3.82 -13.92 -11.41
N ARG A 101 -4.05 -14.95 -10.58
CA ARG A 101 -4.82 -16.16 -10.94
C ARG A 101 -6.26 -15.83 -11.36
N LEU A 102 -6.79 -14.70 -10.89
CA LEU A 102 -8.14 -14.20 -11.11
C LEU A 102 -8.30 -13.56 -12.50
N SER A 103 -7.23 -12.95 -13.03
CA SER A 103 -7.25 -12.28 -14.34
C SER A 103 -7.39 -13.26 -15.51
N LYS A 104 -6.87 -14.50 -15.37
CA LYS A 104 -6.98 -15.56 -16.39
C LYS A 104 -8.43 -15.89 -16.75
N SER A 105 -9.29 -15.88 -15.74
CA SER A 105 -10.69 -16.22 -15.89
C SER A 105 -11.55 -15.02 -16.28
N ARG A 106 -11.11 -13.78 -15.98
CA ARG A 106 -11.73 -12.55 -16.51
C ARG A 106 -11.47 -12.35 -18.01
N GLU A 107 -10.28 -12.66 -18.50
CA GLU A 107 -9.95 -12.57 -19.94
C GLU A 107 -10.70 -13.59 -20.79
N LEU A 108 -10.86 -14.82 -20.31
CA LEU A 108 -11.69 -15.85 -20.98
C LEU A 108 -13.14 -15.39 -21.18
N ASN A 109 -13.63 -14.48 -20.32
CA ASN A 109 -14.99 -13.96 -20.36
C ASN A 109 -15.11 -12.57 -21.06
N SER A 110 -14.02 -11.84 -21.30
CA SER A 110 -14.06 -10.52 -21.93
C SER A 110 -13.89 -10.58 -23.45
N LYS A 111 -14.99 -10.67 -24.20
CA LYS A 111 -15.03 -10.49 -25.67
C LYS A 111 -14.89 -9.02 -26.10
N SER A 112 -13.92 -8.28 -25.58
CA SER A 112 -13.70 -6.87 -25.95
C SER A 112 -12.44 -6.71 -26.80
N GLN A 113 -12.60 -6.12 -27.98
CA GLN A 113 -11.49 -5.71 -28.84
C GLN A 113 -10.77 -4.51 -28.18
N PRO A 114 -9.46 -4.60 -27.90
CA PRO A 114 -8.67 -3.46 -27.46
C PRO A 114 -8.73 -2.33 -28.50
N ARG A 115 -8.45 -1.10 -28.08
CA ARG A 115 -8.07 -0.01 -28.99
C ARG A 115 -6.95 -0.53 -29.91
N ASP A 116 -6.93 -0.13 -31.19
CA ASP A 116 -5.88 -0.59 -32.11
C ASP A 116 -4.51 -0.34 -31.46
N THR A 117 -3.77 -1.44 -31.26
CA THR A 117 -2.46 -1.44 -30.60
C THR A 117 -1.46 -0.48 -31.26
N SER A 118 -1.64 -0.19 -32.55
CA SER A 118 -0.78 0.74 -33.29
C SER A 118 -0.95 2.20 -32.83
N ASP A 119 -2.18 2.67 -32.63
CA ASP A 119 -2.45 4.03 -32.15
C ASP A 119 -1.93 4.25 -30.73
N VAL A 120 -2.11 3.25 -29.86
CA VAL A 120 -1.61 3.31 -28.47
C VAL A 120 -0.09 3.39 -28.43
N LEU A 121 0.60 2.67 -29.31
CA LEU A 121 2.07 2.74 -29.41
C LEU A 121 2.57 4.09 -29.92
N ILE A 122 1.85 4.72 -30.86
CA ILE A 122 2.18 6.08 -31.33
C ILE A 122 2.08 7.07 -30.16
N ASP A 123 0.99 7.01 -29.40
CA ASP A 123 0.78 7.87 -28.23
C ASP A 123 1.89 7.67 -27.18
N ILE A 124 2.24 6.41 -26.85
CA ILE A 124 3.31 6.09 -25.90
C ILE A 124 4.66 6.65 -26.36
N ASN A 125 5.03 6.42 -27.61
CA ASN A 125 6.34 6.83 -28.14
C ASN A 125 6.49 8.34 -28.23
N ALA A 126 5.39 9.07 -28.39
CA ALA A 126 5.38 10.53 -28.44
C ALA A 126 5.14 11.18 -27.05
N ALA A 127 4.90 10.38 -26.00
CA ALA A 127 4.52 10.91 -24.71
C ALA A 127 5.69 11.52 -23.95
N LYS A 128 5.43 12.64 -23.26
CA LYS A 128 6.27 13.15 -22.20
C LYS A 128 5.97 12.41 -20.89
N ILE A 129 7.01 11.96 -20.21
CA ILE A 129 6.92 11.39 -18.86
C ILE A 129 6.97 12.52 -17.84
N GLU A 130 6.04 12.54 -16.89
CA GLU A 130 6.03 13.48 -15.77
C GLU A 130 5.81 12.74 -14.45
N ASP A 131 6.45 13.22 -13.39
CA ASP A 131 6.23 12.74 -12.02
C ASP A 131 4.75 12.84 -11.64
N ALA A 132 4.15 11.72 -11.24
CA ALA A 132 2.70 11.67 -11.02
C ALA A 132 2.23 12.57 -9.88
N ILE A 133 2.97 12.60 -8.76
CA ILE A 133 2.62 13.44 -7.61
C ILE A 133 2.63 14.91 -8.01
N SER A 134 3.67 15.35 -8.73
CA SER A 134 3.81 16.73 -9.20
C SER A 134 2.68 17.12 -10.16
N ALA A 135 2.38 16.26 -11.14
CA ALA A 135 1.31 16.49 -12.10
C ALA A 135 -0.07 16.55 -11.42
N ILE A 136 -0.40 15.58 -10.57
CA ILE A 136 -1.68 15.53 -9.84
C ILE A 136 -1.82 16.74 -8.92
N THR A 137 -0.76 17.10 -8.18
CA THR A 137 -0.78 18.28 -7.31
C THR A 137 -1.00 19.56 -8.10
N ARG A 138 -0.41 19.67 -9.30
CA ARG A 138 -0.61 20.81 -10.22
C ARG A 138 -2.08 20.92 -10.66
N GLU A 139 -2.70 19.83 -11.08
CA GLU A 139 -4.13 19.80 -11.45
C GLU A 139 -5.06 20.04 -10.24
N ALA A 140 -4.69 19.51 -9.08
CA ALA A 140 -5.47 19.60 -7.85
C ALA A 140 -5.59 21.04 -7.29
N LYS A 141 -4.77 21.98 -7.75
CA LYS A 141 -4.86 23.40 -7.35
C LYS A 141 -6.19 24.04 -7.75
N THR A 142 -6.76 23.64 -8.89
CA THR A 142 -8.02 24.19 -9.44
C THR A 142 -9.25 23.34 -9.11
N ARG A 143 -9.09 22.32 -8.26
CA ARG A 143 -10.10 21.31 -7.95
C ARG A 143 -10.42 21.34 -6.46
N GLN A 144 -11.67 21.05 -6.11
CA GLN A 144 -12.10 20.87 -4.72
C GLN A 144 -11.98 19.42 -4.26
N VAL A 145 -12.12 18.48 -5.18
CA VAL A 145 -12.16 17.05 -4.88
C VAL A 145 -11.08 16.36 -5.68
N VAL A 146 -10.26 15.56 -4.99
CA VAL A 146 -9.34 14.59 -5.59
C VAL A 146 -9.79 13.22 -5.15
N ILE A 147 -9.98 12.29 -6.09
CA ILE A 147 -10.32 10.89 -5.81
C ILE A 147 -9.23 10.02 -6.40
N LEU A 148 -8.54 9.25 -5.56
CA LEU A 148 -7.52 8.29 -5.97
C LEU A 148 -7.99 6.89 -5.58
N ASN A 149 -7.96 5.95 -6.52
CA ASN A 149 -8.29 4.57 -6.21
C ASN A 149 -7.08 3.75 -5.73
N GLU A 150 -7.33 2.54 -5.23
CA GLU A 150 -6.32 1.52 -4.96
C GLU A 150 -6.83 0.13 -5.33
N ALA A 151 -5.89 -0.78 -5.52
CA ALA A 151 -6.17 -2.21 -5.46
C ALA A 151 -5.83 -2.68 -4.04
N HIS A 152 -6.78 -3.31 -3.34
CA HIS A 152 -6.68 -3.56 -1.91
C HIS A 152 -5.53 -4.49 -1.51
N HIS A 153 -5.04 -5.29 -2.45
CA HIS A 153 -3.94 -6.23 -2.29
C HIS A 153 -2.56 -5.66 -2.69
N VAL A 154 -2.47 -4.37 -3.06
CA VAL A 154 -1.25 -3.73 -3.57
C VAL A 154 -0.79 -2.58 -2.65
N PRO A 155 -0.02 -2.86 -1.57
CA PRO A 155 0.35 -1.86 -0.57
C PRO A 155 1.13 -0.64 -1.09
N VAL A 156 1.86 -0.75 -2.20
CA VAL A 156 2.60 0.40 -2.77
C VAL A 156 1.65 1.53 -3.21
N HIS A 157 0.39 1.23 -3.54
CA HIS A 157 -0.64 2.24 -3.81
C HIS A 157 -0.93 3.14 -2.62
N ARG A 158 -0.77 2.61 -1.40
CA ARG A 158 -0.99 3.33 -0.13
C ARG A 158 0.18 4.24 0.20
N VAL A 159 1.39 3.80 -0.14
CA VAL A 159 2.60 4.65 -0.08
C VAL A 159 2.46 5.83 -1.03
N PHE A 160 2.01 5.58 -2.27
CA PHE A 160 1.74 6.65 -3.23
C PHE A 160 0.65 7.61 -2.72
N ALA A 161 -0.43 7.10 -2.15
CA ALA A 161 -1.49 7.92 -1.57
C ALA A 161 -0.99 8.78 -0.39
N MET A 162 -0.13 8.24 0.47
CA MET A 162 0.51 8.98 1.56
C MET A 162 1.36 10.13 1.03
N LEU A 163 2.21 9.88 0.03
CA LEU A 163 3.06 10.91 -0.57
C LEU A 163 2.21 11.99 -1.28
N LEU A 164 1.15 11.60 -2.00
CA LEU A 164 0.22 12.54 -2.61
C LEU A 164 -0.52 13.38 -1.55
N ALA A 165 -0.99 12.76 -0.47
CA ALA A 165 -1.65 13.49 0.62
C ALA A 165 -0.76 14.58 1.20
N ARG A 166 0.54 14.31 1.42
CA ARG A 166 1.49 15.34 1.89
C ARG A 166 1.50 16.58 0.99
N GLU A 167 1.50 16.39 -0.33
CA GLU A 167 1.48 17.52 -1.29
C GLU A 167 0.10 18.19 -1.38
N LEU A 168 -0.99 17.43 -1.35
CA LEU A 168 -2.35 17.98 -1.34
C LEU A 168 -2.60 18.85 -0.09
N LYS A 169 -2.10 18.43 1.07
CA LYS A 169 -2.21 19.20 2.32
C LYS A 169 -1.58 20.59 2.19
N LYS A 170 -0.41 20.69 1.54
CA LYS A 170 0.30 21.97 1.30
C LYS A 170 -0.50 22.94 0.42
N ILE A 171 -1.39 22.45 -0.45
CA ILE A 171 -2.22 23.26 -1.35
C ILE A 171 -3.68 23.38 -0.87
N GLY A 172 -3.90 23.20 0.42
CA GLY A 172 -5.15 23.53 1.12
C GLY A 172 -6.20 22.44 1.14
N TYR A 173 -5.87 21.18 0.81
CA TYR A 173 -6.75 20.05 1.12
C TYR A 173 -6.76 19.80 2.63
N GLU A 174 -7.94 19.75 3.24
CA GLU A 174 -8.08 19.63 4.69
C GLU A 174 -8.76 18.34 5.14
N TYR A 175 -9.62 17.77 4.29
CA TYR A 175 -10.41 16.59 4.59
C TYR A 175 -9.83 15.35 3.91
N LEU A 176 -9.70 14.25 4.64
CA LEU A 176 -9.31 12.95 4.11
C LEU A 176 -10.42 11.94 4.36
N ALA A 177 -11.05 11.48 3.28
CA ALA A 177 -12.05 10.43 3.29
C ALA A 177 -11.40 9.13 2.81
N CYS A 178 -11.52 8.06 3.57
CA CYS A 178 -10.93 6.76 3.24
C CYS A 178 -11.99 5.66 3.35
N GLU A 179 -12.07 4.79 2.35
CA GLU A 179 -13.05 3.68 2.31
C GLU A 179 -12.94 2.80 3.56
N THR A 180 -11.73 2.68 4.09
CA THR A 180 -11.48 1.81 5.24
C THR A 180 -12.29 2.17 6.48
N PHE A 181 -12.65 3.43 6.67
CA PHE A 181 -13.15 3.89 7.96
C PHE A 181 -14.49 3.26 8.29
N ASP A 182 -14.64 2.79 9.53
CA ASP A 182 -15.91 2.27 9.98
C ASP A 182 -17.00 3.35 9.87
N SER A 183 -18.02 3.05 9.05
CA SER A 183 -19.19 3.89 8.83
C SER A 183 -19.94 4.26 10.12
N SER A 184 -19.85 3.41 11.15
CA SER A 184 -20.48 3.59 12.46
C SER A 184 -19.76 4.62 13.33
N THR A 185 -18.49 4.91 13.01
CA THR A 185 -17.65 5.83 13.77
C THR A 185 -17.54 7.17 13.04
N PRO A 186 -18.14 8.26 13.57
CA PRO A 186 -18.07 9.58 12.93
C PRO A 186 -16.67 10.22 13.00
N PHE A 187 -15.81 9.76 13.92
CA PHE A 187 -14.45 10.23 14.13
C PHE A 187 -13.45 9.06 14.15
N PRO A 188 -13.10 8.48 12.99
CA PRO A 188 -12.43 7.18 12.90
C PRO A 188 -11.00 7.15 13.48
N LEU A 189 -10.42 8.32 13.78
CA LEU A 189 -9.08 8.50 14.34
C LEU A 189 -9.10 9.41 15.58
N ALA A 190 -10.15 9.31 16.40
CA ALA A 190 -10.30 10.11 17.62
C ALA A 190 -9.13 9.96 18.61
N ASN A 191 -8.47 8.80 18.62
CA ASN A 191 -7.31 8.53 19.48
C ASN A 191 -6.03 9.27 19.03
N GLY A 192 -6.02 9.85 17.83
CA GLY A 192 -4.81 10.47 17.26
C GLY A 192 -3.79 9.45 16.71
N TYR A 193 -4.19 8.20 16.54
CA TYR A 193 -3.42 7.13 15.91
C TYR A 193 -4.36 6.02 15.41
N VAL A 194 -3.84 5.16 14.54
CA VAL A 194 -4.59 4.03 13.97
C VAL A 194 -4.63 2.85 14.94
N VAL A 195 -5.83 2.29 15.15
CA VAL A 195 -6.09 1.07 15.91
C VAL A 195 -6.80 0.04 15.02
N LYS A 196 -6.95 -1.20 15.48
CA LYS A 196 -7.66 -2.26 14.73
C LYS A 196 -9.06 -1.81 14.27
N ASP A 197 -9.81 -1.16 15.16
CA ASP A 197 -11.19 -0.75 14.90
C ASP A 197 -11.29 0.55 14.07
N THR A 198 -10.16 1.15 13.67
CA THR A 198 -10.17 2.28 12.72
C THR A 198 -10.81 1.87 11.39
N GLY A 199 -10.63 0.62 10.96
CA GLY A 199 -11.17 0.16 9.69
C GLY A 199 -10.55 -1.11 9.11
N TYR A 200 -11.29 -1.79 8.25
CA TYR A 200 -10.89 -3.07 7.64
C TYR A 200 -9.54 -2.99 6.91
N TYR A 201 -9.38 -2.13 5.91
CA TYR A 201 -8.13 -1.98 5.14
C TYR A 201 -7.01 -1.30 5.92
N SER A 202 -7.34 -0.51 6.96
CA SER A 202 -6.35 0.08 7.87
C SER A 202 -5.59 -0.98 8.69
N SER A 203 -6.06 -2.24 8.66
CA SER A 203 -5.33 -3.38 9.18
C SER A 203 -3.98 -3.60 8.47
N GLU A 204 -3.83 -3.18 7.21
CA GLU A 204 -2.55 -3.29 6.53
C GLU A 204 -1.57 -2.19 6.95
N THR A 205 -0.27 -2.53 7.06
CA THR A 205 0.73 -1.67 7.69
C THR A 205 1.03 -0.40 6.91
N MET A 206 1.03 -0.44 5.58
CA MET A 206 1.21 0.76 4.76
C MET A 206 -0.02 1.66 4.76
N TYR A 207 -1.24 1.09 4.87
CA TYR A 207 -2.45 1.88 5.12
C TYR A 207 -2.39 2.58 6.49
N ALA A 208 -2.06 1.84 7.55
CA ALA A 208 -1.91 2.40 8.89
C ALA A 208 -0.84 3.50 8.92
N SER A 209 0.28 3.30 8.22
CA SER A 209 1.34 4.30 8.07
C SER A 209 0.84 5.56 7.36
N PHE A 210 0.09 5.41 6.27
CA PHE A 210 -0.55 6.52 5.57
C PHE A 210 -1.47 7.34 6.50
N LEU A 211 -2.35 6.67 7.23
CA LEU A 211 -3.28 7.34 8.14
C LEU A 211 -2.55 8.03 9.30
N ASN A 212 -1.55 7.38 9.92
CA ASN A 212 -0.74 7.99 10.97
C ASN A 212 0.05 9.22 10.46
N ASP A 213 0.53 9.21 9.22
CA ASP A 213 1.15 10.38 8.58
C ASP A 213 0.15 11.52 8.39
N ALA A 214 -1.08 11.20 7.98
CA ALA A 214 -2.16 12.16 7.87
C ALA A 214 -2.59 12.73 9.24
N VAL A 215 -2.58 11.92 10.31
CA VAL A 215 -2.87 12.41 11.66
C VAL A 215 -1.84 13.45 12.09
N LYS A 216 -0.55 13.14 11.92
CA LYS A 216 0.55 14.08 12.24
C LYS A 216 0.45 15.39 11.46
N SER A 217 -0.10 15.33 10.25
CA SER A 217 -0.30 16.49 9.39
C SER A 217 -1.62 17.24 9.63
N GLY A 218 -2.44 16.82 10.60
CA GLY A 218 -3.67 17.51 10.99
C GLY A 218 -4.79 17.44 9.94
N TRP A 219 -4.98 16.28 9.31
CA TRP A 219 -6.15 16.04 8.45
C TRP A 219 -7.45 15.88 9.24
N LYS A 220 -8.56 16.31 8.65
CA LYS A 220 -9.92 16.04 9.16
C LYS A 220 -10.44 14.77 8.49
N PHE A 221 -10.64 13.72 9.27
CA PHE A 221 -11.04 12.42 8.72
C PHE A 221 -12.54 12.30 8.53
N VAL A 222 -12.97 11.65 7.46
CA VAL A 222 -14.38 11.49 7.10
C VAL A 222 -14.64 10.03 6.75
N SER A 223 -15.39 9.32 7.60
CA SER A 223 -15.94 8.01 7.23
C SER A 223 -17.07 8.21 6.23
N TYR A 224 -16.98 7.57 5.07
CA TYR A 224 -17.98 7.70 4.02
C TYR A 224 -18.57 6.36 3.55
N ASP A 225 -17.93 5.22 3.83
CA ASP A 225 -18.42 3.92 3.38
C ASP A 225 -19.89 3.69 3.80
N HIS A 226 -20.62 2.96 2.96
CA HIS A 226 -22.00 2.59 3.19
C HIS A 226 -22.14 1.08 3.10
N TRP A 227 -22.47 0.46 4.22
CA TRP A 227 -22.60 -0.99 4.27
C TRP A 227 -23.79 -1.45 3.43
N PRO A 228 -23.63 -2.56 2.69
CA PRO A 228 -24.72 -3.20 1.96
C PRO A 228 -25.95 -3.46 2.84
N ASP A 229 -27.16 -3.14 2.35
CA ASP A 229 -28.40 -3.52 3.04
C ASP A 229 -28.61 -5.05 2.88
N PRO A 230 -28.67 -5.83 3.98
CA PRO A 230 -28.85 -7.29 3.89
C PRO A 230 -30.18 -7.71 3.25
N LYS A 231 -31.15 -6.79 3.11
CA LYS A 231 -32.43 -7.03 2.42
C LYS A 231 -32.33 -6.82 0.91
N LEU A 232 -31.23 -6.26 0.40
CA LEU A 232 -30.97 -6.02 -1.01
C LEU A 232 -29.96 -7.03 -1.55
N SER A 233 -30.10 -7.39 -2.83
CA SER A 233 -29.17 -8.28 -3.52
C SER A 233 -28.78 -7.74 -4.90
N GLY A 234 -27.63 -8.21 -5.39
CA GLY A 234 -27.13 -7.88 -6.72
C GLY A 234 -27.03 -6.38 -6.98
N GLU A 235 -27.52 -5.95 -8.14
CA GLU A 235 -27.41 -4.57 -8.63
C GLU A 235 -28.06 -3.53 -7.70
N LYS A 236 -29.12 -3.92 -6.96
CA LYS A 236 -29.77 -3.01 -6.00
C LYS A 236 -28.86 -2.66 -4.84
N ASN A 237 -28.12 -3.65 -4.34
CA ASN A 237 -27.21 -3.45 -3.23
C ASN A 237 -25.96 -2.67 -3.67
N PHE A 238 -25.45 -2.98 -4.86
CA PHE A 238 -24.39 -2.19 -5.51
C PHE A 238 -24.78 -0.71 -5.60
N LYS A 239 -25.94 -0.39 -6.20
CA LYS A 239 -26.43 0.98 -6.31
C LYS A 239 -26.60 1.65 -4.94
N ASN A 240 -27.11 0.92 -3.95
CA ASN A 240 -27.30 1.42 -2.61
C ASN A 240 -25.97 1.84 -1.96
N ARG A 241 -24.92 1.02 -2.09
CA ARG A 241 -23.57 1.36 -1.59
C ARG A 241 -22.99 2.60 -2.27
N GLU A 242 -22.90 2.62 -3.61
CA GLU A 242 -22.30 3.76 -4.34
C GLU A 242 -23.03 5.09 -4.05
N THR A 243 -24.37 5.03 -3.94
CA THR A 243 -25.19 6.22 -3.65
C THR A 243 -25.02 6.65 -2.19
N GLY A 244 -25.00 5.70 -1.25
CA GLY A 244 -24.84 5.96 0.17
C GLY A 244 -23.46 6.56 0.50
N GLU A 245 -22.41 6.08 -0.16
CA GLU A 245 -21.06 6.64 -0.06
C GLU A 245 -21.01 8.11 -0.46
N ALA A 246 -21.56 8.44 -1.64
CA ALA A 246 -21.64 9.81 -2.12
C ALA A 246 -22.50 10.70 -1.20
N ALA A 247 -23.63 10.19 -0.71
CA ALA A 247 -24.50 10.92 0.21
C ALA A 247 -23.81 11.23 1.54
N ASN A 248 -23.04 10.28 2.10
CA ASN A 248 -22.26 10.51 3.31
C ASN A 248 -21.23 11.64 3.12
N LEU A 249 -20.55 11.70 1.97
CA LEU A 249 -19.61 12.80 1.67
C LEU A 249 -20.33 14.16 1.59
N VAL A 250 -21.51 14.19 0.98
CA VAL A 250 -22.35 15.41 0.93
C VAL A 250 -22.74 15.85 2.33
N ASP A 251 -23.25 14.93 3.15
CA ASP A 251 -23.80 15.25 4.47
C ASP A 251 -22.72 15.65 5.48
N ARG A 252 -21.60 14.94 5.48
CA ARG A 252 -20.53 15.12 6.46
C ARG A 252 -19.55 16.23 6.07
N VAL A 253 -19.49 16.62 4.80
CA VAL A 253 -18.54 17.62 4.31
C VAL A 253 -19.23 18.77 3.60
N PHE A 254 -19.86 18.53 2.44
CA PHE A 254 -20.27 19.62 1.55
C PHE A 254 -21.48 20.42 2.04
N LYS A 255 -22.39 19.81 2.82
CA LYS A 255 -23.47 20.56 3.49
C LYS A 255 -22.94 21.55 4.52
N GLN A 256 -21.88 21.19 5.24
CA GLN A 256 -21.29 22.02 6.29
C GLN A 256 -20.27 23.02 5.73
N ASN A 257 -19.50 22.60 4.73
CA ASN A 257 -18.52 23.43 4.03
C ASN A 257 -18.57 23.17 2.52
N PRO A 258 -19.40 23.91 1.76
CA PRO A 258 -19.51 23.76 0.31
C PRO A 258 -18.21 24.05 -0.46
N LYS A 259 -17.24 24.74 0.17
CA LYS A 259 -15.93 25.08 -0.40
C LYS A 259 -14.81 24.15 0.07
N ALA A 260 -15.12 23.08 0.82
CA ALA A 260 -14.13 22.14 1.32
C ALA A 260 -13.27 21.58 0.18
N LYS A 261 -11.96 21.47 0.44
CA LYS A 261 -11.03 20.69 -0.38
C LYS A 261 -10.79 19.34 0.29
N ILE A 262 -11.14 18.26 -0.40
CA ILE A 262 -11.13 16.89 0.13
C ILE A 262 -10.35 15.95 -0.78
N PHE A 263 -9.53 15.11 -0.14
CA PHE A 263 -8.91 13.96 -0.75
C PHE A 263 -9.71 12.71 -0.37
N ILE A 264 -10.18 11.96 -1.36
CA ILE A 264 -11.00 10.76 -1.19
C ILE A 264 -10.21 9.57 -1.71
N TYR A 265 -9.99 8.57 -0.86
CA TYR A 265 -9.24 7.37 -1.15
C TYR A 265 -10.19 6.17 -1.15
N VAL A 266 -10.20 5.44 -2.27
CA VAL A 266 -11.23 4.46 -2.61
C VAL A 266 -10.62 3.17 -3.17
N GLY A 267 -11.36 2.08 -3.16
CA GLY A 267 -11.07 0.85 -3.88
C GLY A 267 -11.51 0.93 -5.34
N TYR A 268 -10.68 0.39 -6.23
CA TYR A 268 -10.99 0.11 -7.63
C TYR A 268 -11.88 1.15 -8.34
N GLY A 269 -13.13 0.77 -8.63
CA GLY A 269 -14.03 1.46 -9.55
C GLY A 269 -14.74 2.68 -8.96
N HIS A 270 -14.74 2.87 -7.64
CA HIS A 270 -15.48 3.95 -6.98
C HIS A 270 -15.07 5.35 -7.49
N ALA A 271 -13.82 5.50 -7.95
CA ALA A 271 -13.31 6.76 -8.50
C ALA A 271 -13.82 7.05 -9.94
N SER A 272 -14.46 6.09 -10.61
CA SER A 272 -14.91 6.23 -11.99
C SER A 272 -16.06 7.23 -12.10
N LYS A 273 -15.96 8.15 -13.08
CA LYS A 273 -17.05 9.07 -13.47
C LYS A 273 -18.13 8.40 -14.32
N PHE A 274 -18.02 7.10 -14.59
CA PHE A 274 -18.92 6.33 -15.46
C PHE A 274 -19.31 4.96 -14.87
N PRO A 275 -20.42 4.36 -15.36
CA PRO A 275 -21.41 4.99 -16.25
C PRO A 275 -22.11 6.18 -15.57
N LYS A 276 -22.77 7.01 -16.38
CA LYS A 276 -23.67 8.08 -15.91
C LYS A 276 -25.09 7.66 -16.27
N SER A 277 -25.65 6.72 -15.53
CA SER A 277 -27.03 6.22 -15.74
C SER A 277 -27.95 6.74 -14.66
N VAL A 278 -29.24 6.91 -14.94
CA VAL A 278 -30.26 7.30 -13.94
C VAL A 278 -31.42 6.30 -13.92
N GLU A 279 -31.23 5.13 -14.52
CA GLU A 279 -32.25 4.09 -14.66
C GLU A 279 -32.39 3.23 -13.39
N GLU A 280 -33.35 2.31 -13.40
CA GLU A 280 -33.52 1.35 -12.30
C GLU A 280 -32.24 0.54 -12.06
N ASN A 281 -31.55 0.16 -13.15
CA ASN A 281 -30.27 -0.54 -13.16
C ASN A 281 -29.07 0.43 -13.19
N ASP A 282 -29.13 1.53 -12.42
CA ASP A 282 -28.05 2.52 -12.33
C ASP A 282 -26.78 1.88 -11.75
N LYS A 283 -25.77 1.72 -12.61
CA LYS A 283 -24.43 1.20 -12.28
C LYS A 283 -23.40 2.31 -12.07
N SER A 284 -23.84 3.55 -11.87
CA SER A 284 -22.94 4.68 -11.66
C SER A 284 -22.15 4.49 -10.35
N MET A 285 -20.83 4.61 -10.46
CA MET A 285 -19.90 4.52 -9.34
C MET A 285 -19.99 5.76 -8.44
N MET A 286 -19.41 5.70 -7.24
CA MET A 286 -19.49 6.73 -6.21
C MET A 286 -19.09 8.12 -6.72
N ALA A 287 -18.02 8.25 -7.49
CA ALA A 287 -17.61 9.54 -8.06
C ALA A 287 -18.67 10.12 -9.01
N ALA A 288 -19.34 9.29 -9.82
CA ALA A 288 -20.45 9.71 -10.67
C ALA A 288 -21.69 10.13 -9.86
N GLN A 289 -22.00 9.40 -8.78
CA GLN A 289 -23.06 9.78 -7.84
C GLN A 289 -22.74 11.12 -7.15
N LEU A 290 -21.49 11.33 -6.72
CA LEU A 290 -21.05 12.56 -6.07
C LEU A 290 -21.16 13.77 -7.02
N ILE A 291 -20.75 13.62 -8.28
CA ILE A 291 -20.94 14.64 -9.32
C ILE A 291 -22.42 14.99 -9.45
N ARG A 292 -23.30 13.99 -9.49
CA ARG A 292 -24.75 14.20 -9.61
C ARG A 292 -25.32 14.97 -8.42
N MET A 293 -24.89 14.63 -7.21
CA MET A 293 -25.42 15.25 -5.97
C MET A 293 -24.89 16.67 -5.73
N THR A 294 -23.68 16.98 -6.20
CA THR A 294 -22.99 18.24 -5.84
C THR A 294 -22.76 19.19 -7.01
N GLY A 295 -22.77 18.69 -8.24
CA GLY A 295 -22.28 19.41 -9.42
C GLY A 295 -20.76 19.61 -9.45
N ILE A 296 -20.02 19.15 -8.44
CA ILE A 296 -18.56 19.30 -8.37
C ILE A 296 -17.92 18.31 -9.34
N ASN A 297 -16.97 18.79 -10.16
CA ASN A 297 -16.17 17.93 -11.05
C ASN A 297 -14.85 17.53 -10.36
N PRO A 298 -14.74 16.31 -9.79
CA PRO A 298 -13.53 15.86 -9.12
C PRO A 298 -12.38 15.66 -10.10
N LEU A 299 -11.14 15.74 -9.60
CA LEU A 299 -9.98 15.13 -10.24
C LEU A 299 -9.92 13.66 -9.82
N THR A 300 -10.16 12.76 -10.76
CA THR A 300 -10.19 11.30 -10.55
C THR A 300 -8.93 10.66 -11.12
N ILE A 301 -8.27 9.82 -10.33
CA ILE A 301 -7.00 9.21 -10.68
C ILE A 301 -7.09 7.69 -10.53
N ASP A 302 -6.73 6.99 -11.59
CA ASP A 302 -6.56 5.54 -11.58
C ASP A 302 -5.10 5.16 -11.32
N GLN A 303 -4.86 4.23 -10.41
CA GLN A 303 -3.58 3.51 -10.26
C GLN A 303 -3.77 1.99 -10.25
N THR A 304 -4.95 1.48 -10.62
CA THR A 304 -5.30 0.05 -10.48
C THR A 304 -5.06 -0.78 -11.74
N LYS A 305 -4.49 -0.18 -12.79
CA LYS A 305 -4.28 -0.85 -14.09
C LYS A 305 -2.82 -0.92 -14.54
N MET A 306 -2.00 0.06 -14.16
CA MET A 306 -0.64 0.22 -14.68
C MET A 306 0.40 -0.02 -13.58
N TYR A 307 0.36 -1.23 -13.01
CA TYR A 307 1.31 -1.69 -12.00
C TYR A 307 1.82 -3.10 -12.35
N GLN A 308 2.89 -3.52 -11.68
CA GLN A 308 3.52 -4.81 -11.92
C GLN A 308 2.62 -5.99 -11.51
N HIS A 309 2.43 -6.90 -12.46
CA HIS A 309 1.93 -8.25 -12.24
C HIS A 309 3.11 -9.24 -12.32
N PHE A 310 3.03 -10.39 -11.65
CA PHE A 310 4.15 -11.36 -11.60
C PHE A 310 4.03 -12.49 -12.62
N ASP A 311 2.85 -12.64 -13.22
CA ASP A 311 2.67 -13.44 -14.42
C ASP A 311 2.32 -12.50 -15.58
N ASN A 312 3.19 -12.51 -16.60
CA ASN A 312 3.11 -11.64 -17.77
C ASN A 312 1.78 -11.81 -18.54
N GLN A 313 1.07 -12.94 -18.36
CA GLN A 313 -0.25 -13.15 -18.95
C GLN A 313 -1.32 -12.21 -18.39
N PHE A 314 -1.12 -11.66 -17.20
CA PHE A 314 -2.10 -10.75 -16.55
C PHE A 314 -1.65 -9.30 -16.58
N GLN A 315 -0.42 -9.08 -17.01
CA GLN A 315 0.12 -7.75 -17.19
C GLN A 315 -0.55 -7.11 -18.40
N PHE A 316 -1.21 -5.97 -18.20
CA PHE A 316 -1.92 -5.29 -19.28
C PHE A 316 -0.98 -5.01 -20.46
N ASP A 317 -1.35 -5.40 -21.68
CA ASP A 317 -0.50 -5.25 -22.88
C ASP A 317 0.05 -3.83 -23.04
N VAL A 318 -0.77 -2.84 -22.70
CA VAL A 318 -0.37 -1.44 -22.76
C VAL A 318 0.66 -1.08 -21.69
N TYR A 319 0.60 -1.69 -20.50
CA TYR A 319 1.63 -1.51 -19.48
C TYR A 319 2.95 -2.15 -19.93
N ASN A 320 2.91 -3.34 -20.54
CA ASN A 320 4.09 -3.94 -21.19
C ASN A 320 4.67 -3.03 -22.28
N ALA A 321 3.82 -2.44 -23.12
CA ALA A 321 4.23 -1.50 -24.15
C ALA A 321 4.89 -0.24 -23.57
N VAL A 322 4.34 0.32 -22.49
CA VAL A 322 4.94 1.45 -21.79
C VAL A 322 6.34 1.10 -21.29
N LEU A 323 6.49 -0.01 -20.54
CA LEU A 323 7.78 -0.39 -19.96
C LEU A 323 8.83 -0.76 -21.02
N LYS A 324 8.40 -1.25 -22.18
CA LYS A 324 9.30 -1.58 -23.29
C LYS A 324 9.84 -0.33 -24.00
N ASN A 325 9.02 0.72 -24.12
CA ASN A 325 9.36 1.89 -24.93
C ASN A 325 9.83 3.08 -24.08
N LEU A 326 9.49 3.13 -22.79
CA LEU A 326 9.77 4.23 -21.88
C LEU A 326 10.49 3.74 -20.61
N THR A 327 11.41 4.55 -20.10
CA THR A 327 12.05 4.31 -18.80
C THR A 327 11.21 4.97 -17.70
N ILE A 328 10.49 4.14 -16.94
CA ILE A 328 9.70 4.57 -15.78
C ILE A 328 10.47 4.20 -14.51
N GLU A 329 11.04 5.18 -13.82
CA GLU A 329 11.84 4.96 -12.60
C GLU A 329 11.05 5.24 -11.31
N LYS A 330 9.93 5.95 -11.43
CA LYS A 330 9.07 6.36 -10.33
C LYS A 330 7.61 6.48 -10.80
N PRO A 331 6.62 6.50 -9.89
CA PRO A 331 5.22 6.71 -10.27
C PRO A 331 5.07 7.93 -11.17
N SER A 332 4.59 7.70 -12.39
CA SER A 332 4.58 8.72 -13.46
C SER A 332 3.23 8.77 -14.16
N VAL A 333 2.95 9.91 -14.80
CA VAL A 333 1.87 10.05 -15.78
C VAL A 333 2.48 10.30 -17.16
N LEU A 334 1.76 9.90 -18.21
CA LEU A 334 2.15 10.17 -19.58
C LEU A 334 1.30 11.30 -20.15
N ILE A 335 1.95 12.24 -20.84
CA ILE A 335 1.32 13.41 -21.43
C ILE A 335 1.55 13.37 -22.94
N SER A 336 0.48 13.41 -23.73
CA SER A 336 0.56 13.44 -25.19
C SER A 336 1.17 14.75 -25.70
N PRO A 337 1.62 14.82 -26.97
CA PRO A 337 2.09 16.05 -27.59
C PRO A 337 1.07 17.20 -27.57
N GLN A 338 -0.23 16.89 -27.46
CA GLN A 338 -1.32 17.85 -27.33
C GLN A 338 -1.58 18.28 -25.88
N ASN A 339 -0.66 17.95 -24.97
CA ASN A 339 -0.72 18.28 -23.55
C ASN A 339 -1.93 17.65 -22.82
N MET A 340 -2.33 16.44 -23.24
CA MET A 340 -3.40 15.65 -22.63
C MET A 340 -2.83 14.48 -21.85
N TYR A 341 -3.36 14.18 -20.65
CA TYR A 341 -2.97 12.98 -19.93
C TYR A 341 -3.45 11.73 -20.65
N LEU A 342 -2.52 10.84 -20.99
CA LEU A 342 -2.83 9.54 -21.56
C LEU A 342 -3.40 8.63 -20.49
N ARG A 343 -4.46 7.91 -20.87
CA ARG A 343 -5.22 7.00 -20.02
C ARG A 343 -5.52 5.76 -20.85
N PHE A 344 -5.21 4.60 -20.31
CA PHE A 344 -5.27 3.32 -21.00
C PHE A 344 -6.29 2.39 -20.33
N GLY A 345 -7.11 1.74 -21.15
CA GLY A 345 -8.16 0.81 -20.72
C GLY A 345 -8.99 0.34 -21.91
N GLY A 346 -9.34 -0.94 -21.94
CA GLY A 346 -9.86 -1.64 -23.13
C GLY A 346 -11.22 -1.19 -23.70
N LYS A 347 -11.81 -0.09 -23.21
CA LYS A 347 -12.95 0.59 -23.84
C LYS A 347 -12.68 2.09 -23.90
N ALA A 348 -13.03 2.74 -25.00
CA ALA A 348 -12.97 4.20 -25.13
C ALA A 348 -13.76 4.94 -24.02
N THR A 349 -14.80 4.30 -23.46
CA THR A 349 -15.57 4.82 -22.31
C THR A 349 -14.85 4.68 -20.95
N LEU A 350 -13.84 3.80 -20.85
CA LEU A 350 -13.03 3.62 -19.64
C LEU A 350 -11.84 4.58 -19.61
N SER A 351 -11.30 5.00 -20.77
CA SER A 351 -10.30 6.08 -20.79
C SER A 351 -10.87 7.42 -20.32
N ASP A 352 -12.18 7.64 -20.46
CA ASP A 352 -12.86 8.84 -19.95
C ASP A 352 -13.37 8.72 -18.50
N ALA A 353 -13.26 7.53 -17.90
CA ALA A 353 -13.68 7.29 -16.50
C ALA A 353 -12.83 8.02 -15.46
N TYR A 354 -11.58 8.30 -15.79
CA TYR A 354 -10.61 8.96 -14.92
C TYR A 354 -9.99 10.16 -15.63
N ASP A 355 -9.46 11.14 -14.91
CA ASP A 355 -8.77 12.30 -15.51
C ASP A 355 -7.27 12.04 -15.69
N MET A 356 -6.69 11.19 -14.84
CA MET A 356 -5.26 10.84 -14.85
C MET A 356 -5.09 9.34 -14.55
N GLN A 357 -4.02 8.74 -15.06
CA GLN A 357 -3.64 7.36 -14.76
C GLN A 357 -2.17 7.29 -14.36
N VAL A 358 -1.90 6.72 -13.18
CA VAL A 358 -0.56 6.55 -12.63
C VAL A 358 0.03 5.25 -13.14
N ILE A 359 1.24 5.34 -13.68
CA ILE A 359 2.07 4.21 -14.10
C ILE A 359 3.12 3.99 -13.03
N HIS A 360 3.04 2.85 -12.35
CA HIS A 360 4.04 2.43 -11.39
C HIS A 360 5.20 1.73 -12.11
N PRO A 361 6.46 1.97 -11.72
CA PRO A 361 7.60 1.18 -12.22
C PRO A 361 7.51 -0.27 -11.74
N ILE A 362 8.34 -1.13 -12.31
CA ILE A 362 8.59 -2.47 -11.76
C ILE A 362 9.38 -2.31 -10.46
N TYR A 363 8.88 -2.94 -9.40
CA TYR A 363 9.57 -2.97 -8.11
C TYR A 363 10.10 -4.39 -7.89
N ALA A 364 11.41 -4.56 -8.09
CA ALA A 364 12.08 -5.82 -7.80
C ALA A 364 11.91 -6.24 -6.32
N VAL A 365 11.98 -7.54 -6.06
CA VAL A 365 12.19 -8.06 -4.72
C VAL A 365 13.68 -8.07 -4.47
N ASP A 366 14.13 -7.42 -3.39
CA ASP A 366 15.54 -7.40 -3.04
C ASP A 366 15.97 -8.76 -2.46
N ASP A 367 17.08 -9.29 -2.95
CA ASP A 367 17.52 -10.64 -2.61
C ASP A 367 18.08 -10.76 -1.18
N VAL A 368 18.47 -9.66 -0.55
CA VAL A 368 19.04 -9.66 0.80
C VAL A 368 17.93 -9.53 1.84
N THR A 369 17.01 -8.61 1.63
CA THR A 369 15.88 -8.32 2.53
C THR A 369 14.72 -9.29 2.31
N LYS A 370 14.60 -9.88 1.11
CA LYS A 370 13.41 -10.61 0.62
C LYS A 370 12.13 -9.79 0.66
N ARG A 371 12.25 -8.46 0.61
CA ARG A 371 11.13 -7.50 0.59
C ARG A 371 11.19 -6.68 -0.71
N PRO A 372 10.05 -6.15 -1.19
CA PRO A 372 10.06 -5.27 -2.36
C PRO A 372 10.89 -4.00 -2.15
N ILE A 373 11.63 -3.59 -3.18
CA ILE A 373 12.50 -2.39 -3.12
C ILE A 373 11.74 -1.10 -2.82
N TRP A 374 10.44 -1.03 -3.15
CA TRP A 374 9.60 0.16 -2.89
C TRP A 374 9.47 0.47 -1.39
N MET A 375 9.61 -0.52 -0.51
CA MET A 375 9.58 -0.30 0.93
C MET A 375 10.73 0.62 1.36
N GLY A 376 11.91 0.48 0.75
CA GLY A 376 13.02 1.40 0.94
C GLY A 376 12.90 2.67 0.10
N SER A 377 12.72 2.52 -1.22
CA SER A 377 12.85 3.64 -2.16
C SER A 377 11.68 4.64 -2.13
N LEU A 378 10.47 4.21 -1.75
CA LEU A 378 9.29 5.07 -1.68
C LEU A 378 8.79 5.27 -0.25
N ALA A 379 8.75 4.21 0.56
CA ALA A 379 8.26 4.31 1.94
C ALA A 379 9.35 4.77 2.93
N ALA A 380 10.61 4.91 2.49
CA ALA A 380 11.74 5.32 3.30
C ALA A 380 11.96 4.42 4.54
N LEU A 381 11.68 3.13 4.40
CA LEU A 381 11.90 2.12 5.44
C LEU A 381 13.29 1.51 5.31
N THR A 382 13.88 1.17 6.43
CA THR A 382 15.21 0.56 6.51
C THR A 382 15.09 -0.91 6.89
N PRO A 383 16.01 -1.78 6.42
CA PRO A 383 15.97 -3.20 6.73
C PRO A 383 16.54 -3.48 8.13
N HIS A 384 15.82 -4.28 8.92
CA HIS A 384 16.22 -4.74 10.26
C HIS A 384 16.15 -6.27 10.35
N ASP A 385 17.14 -6.87 11.01
CA ASP A 385 17.13 -8.30 11.28
C ASP A 385 16.04 -8.66 12.30
N ILE A 386 15.38 -9.78 12.08
CA ILE A 386 14.42 -10.33 13.03
C ILE A 386 15.19 -10.93 14.21
N PRO A 387 14.90 -10.54 15.47
CA PRO A 387 15.50 -11.18 16.64
C PRO A 387 15.35 -12.70 16.59
N TYR A 388 16.45 -13.44 16.76
CA TYR A 388 16.47 -14.90 16.61
C TYR A 388 15.43 -15.61 17.49
N ALA A 389 15.18 -15.09 18.69
CA ALA A 389 14.18 -15.62 19.63
C ALA A 389 12.73 -15.58 19.10
N LEU A 390 12.44 -14.76 18.08
CA LEU A 390 11.12 -14.68 17.47
C LEU A 390 10.92 -15.71 16.36
N LEU A 391 11.97 -16.30 15.82
CA LEU A 391 11.87 -17.21 14.68
C LEU A 391 11.18 -18.52 15.07
N PRO A 392 10.26 -19.04 14.23
CA PRO A 392 9.59 -20.30 14.50
C PRO A 392 10.54 -21.48 14.31
N VAL A 393 10.41 -22.48 15.20
CA VAL A 393 11.10 -23.78 15.04
C VAL A 393 10.37 -24.68 14.05
N ILE A 394 9.03 -24.55 13.97
CA ILE A 394 8.16 -25.29 13.07
C ILE A 394 7.11 -24.37 12.47
N GLY A 395 6.62 -24.69 11.27
CA GLY A 395 5.50 -23.99 10.64
C GLY A 395 5.79 -22.54 10.26
N ARG A 396 4.71 -21.76 10.12
CA ARG A 396 4.72 -20.34 9.79
C ARG A 396 4.42 -19.54 11.05
N ARG A 397 5.02 -18.36 11.17
CA ARG A 397 4.76 -17.38 12.23
C ARG A 397 4.70 -16.00 11.61
N LEU A 398 3.79 -15.17 12.11
CA LEU A 398 3.72 -13.77 11.74
C LEU A 398 4.42 -12.93 12.80
N ILE A 399 5.40 -12.11 12.41
CA ILE A 399 6.11 -11.20 13.31
C ILE A 399 5.57 -9.80 13.13
N TYR A 400 5.27 -9.15 14.24
CA TYR A 400 4.77 -7.78 14.30
C TYR A 400 5.82 -6.88 14.94
N ALA A 401 6.08 -5.73 14.33
CA ALA A 401 6.92 -4.68 14.89
C ALA A 401 6.06 -3.44 15.20
N TYR A 402 6.17 -2.93 16.42
CA TYR A 402 5.51 -1.70 16.88
C TYR A 402 6.58 -0.74 17.37
N ARG A 403 6.36 0.58 17.28
CA ARG A 403 7.28 1.51 17.95
C ARG A 403 7.21 1.26 19.45
N LEU A 404 8.35 1.37 20.13
CA LEU A 404 8.48 1.05 21.55
C LEU A 404 7.46 1.80 22.42
N ASN A 405 7.24 3.08 22.11
CA ASN A 405 6.37 3.98 22.87
C ASN A 405 4.95 4.12 22.29
N ASP A 406 4.61 3.38 21.22
CA ASP A 406 3.24 3.40 20.72
C ASP A 406 2.32 2.68 21.71
N PRO A 407 1.08 3.18 21.90
CA PRO A 407 0.05 2.51 22.69
C PRO A 407 -0.09 1.03 22.35
N LEU A 408 -0.46 0.21 23.33
CA LEU A 408 -0.56 -1.24 23.13
C LEU A 408 -1.51 -1.63 22.01
N ASP A 409 -2.58 -0.84 21.81
CA ASP A 409 -3.60 -1.04 20.78
C ASP A 409 -3.27 -0.41 19.41
N ALA A 410 -2.13 0.27 19.29
CA ALA A 410 -1.70 0.86 18.03
C ALA A 410 -1.36 -0.22 17.00
N MET A 411 -1.60 0.09 15.73
CA MET A 411 -1.25 -0.78 14.63
C MET A 411 0.27 -0.94 14.47
N PRO A 412 0.76 -2.14 14.09
CA PRO A 412 2.18 -2.39 13.80
C PRO A 412 2.68 -1.52 12.63
N VAL A 413 3.95 -1.14 12.67
CA VAL A 413 4.62 -0.41 11.59
C VAL A 413 5.08 -1.32 10.46
N ASP A 414 5.38 -2.59 10.77
CA ASP A 414 5.63 -3.63 9.78
C ASP A 414 5.18 -4.98 10.32
N VAL A 415 4.80 -5.85 9.39
CA VAL A 415 4.43 -7.23 9.66
C VAL A 415 5.10 -8.09 8.61
N VAL A 416 5.62 -9.24 9.02
CA VAL A 416 6.30 -10.16 8.09
C VAL A 416 6.04 -11.61 8.47
N ILE A 417 5.74 -12.43 7.47
CA ILE A 417 5.63 -13.87 7.64
C ILE A 417 7.00 -14.53 7.57
N VAL A 418 7.28 -15.42 8.51
CA VAL A 418 8.48 -16.24 8.57
C VAL A 418 8.10 -17.71 8.64
N GLU A 419 8.91 -18.58 8.03
CA GLU A 419 8.65 -20.02 8.00
C GLU A 419 9.92 -20.78 8.39
N ALA A 420 9.76 -21.79 9.24
CA ALA A 420 10.85 -22.63 9.68
C ALA A 420 11.56 -23.29 8.49
N GLY A 421 12.89 -23.16 8.42
CA GLY A 421 13.71 -23.73 7.34
C GLY A 421 13.67 -22.98 6.01
N LYS A 422 13.00 -21.82 5.92
CA LYS A 422 13.06 -20.91 4.76
C LYS A 422 14.05 -19.77 5.00
N LEU A 423 14.37 -19.03 3.93
CA LEU A 423 15.13 -17.79 4.04
C LEU A 423 14.37 -16.78 4.90
N ILE A 424 15.08 -16.14 5.83
CA ILE A 424 14.50 -15.19 6.78
C ILE A 424 14.41 -13.82 6.10
N PRO A 425 13.20 -13.27 5.87
CA PRO A 425 13.06 -11.89 5.41
C PRO A 425 13.47 -10.91 6.50
N LYS A 426 13.75 -9.67 6.10
CA LYS A 426 13.96 -8.57 7.04
C LYS A 426 12.65 -7.85 7.36
N LEU A 427 12.58 -7.28 8.55
CA LEU A 427 11.61 -6.24 8.87
C LEU A 427 12.01 -4.95 8.15
N MET A 428 11.03 -4.20 7.67
CA MET A 428 11.23 -2.91 7.01
C MET A 428 10.66 -1.82 7.91
N LEU A 429 11.52 -1.18 8.68
CA LEU A 429 11.11 -0.30 9.79
C LEU A 429 11.51 1.15 9.53
N PRO A 430 10.69 2.11 10.01
CA PRO A 430 11.11 3.51 10.05
C PRO A 430 12.24 3.70 11.07
N GLU A 431 12.74 4.93 11.20
CA GLU A 431 13.63 5.27 12.31
C GLU A 431 12.91 5.16 13.67
N GLY A 432 13.59 4.58 14.65
CA GLY A 432 13.12 4.49 16.04
C GLY A 432 13.54 3.20 16.75
N GLU A 433 13.01 3.05 17.96
CA GLU A 433 13.10 1.81 18.75
C GLU A 433 11.79 1.03 18.67
N PHE A 434 11.87 -0.29 18.78
CA PHE A 434 10.75 -1.18 18.51
C PHE A 434 10.56 -2.24 19.59
N ARG A 435 9.29 -2.63 19.75
CA ARG A 435 8.85 -3.80 20.51
C ARG A 435 8.19 -4.79 19.56
N TYR A 436 8.26 -6.06 19.89
CA TYR A 436 7.82 -7.12 18.98
C TYR A 436 6.76 -8.02 19.61
N SER A 437 5.94 -8.62 18.75
CA SER A 437 5.08 -9.75 19.08
C SER A 437 4.96 -10.70 17.90
N TYR A 438 4.27 -11.82 18.11
CA TYR A 438 4.07 -12.81 17.06
C TYR A 438 2.75 -13.57 17.18
N GLU A 439 2.36 -14.23 16.09
CA GLU A 439 1.20 -15.13 15.98
C GLU A 439 1.64 -16.43 15.28
N ASP A 440 1.17 -17.59 15.77
CA ASP A 440 1.54 -18.95 15.30
C ASP A 440 0.43 -19.66 14.48
#